data_AF-A0A3D6AGW3-F1
#
_entry.id   AF-A0A3D6AGW3-F1
#
_cell.length_a   1.000
_cell.length_b   1.000
_cell.length_c   1.000
_cell.angle_alpha   90.00
_cell.angle_beta   90.00
_cell.angle_gamma   90.00
#
_symmetry.space_group_name_H-M   'P 1'
#
loop_
_entity.id
_entity.type
_entity.pdbx_description
1 polymer ?
#
loop_
_entity_poly.entity_id
_entity_poly.type
_entity_poly.pdbx_seq_one_letter_code
_entity_poly.pdbx_strand_id
1 'polypeptide(L)' 'MLRLGIYVRLTSGEIARFERITGFAPNDVKTLADFDAYVAQCKRHYWGHSRDTRFLHWLIDREYARCCGSDG' A
#
# COMPACT_ATOMS: atom_id res chain seq x y z
N MET A 1 -3.42 -9.57 -5.05
CA MET A 1 -4.62 -9.13 -4.30
C MET A 1 -5.81 -9.96 -4.74
N LEU A 2 -6.61 -10.45 -3.80
CA LEU A 2 -7.89 -11.08 -4.10
C LEU A 2 -8.99 -10.04 -3.90
N ARG A 3 -9.77 -9.78 -4.94
CA ARG A 3 -10.93 -8.87 -4.87
C ARG A 3 -12.23 -9.67 -4.78
N LEU A 4 -13.02 -9.43 -3.74
CA LEU A 4 -14.37 -9.94 -3.56
C LEU A 4 -15.33 -8.75 -3.47
N GLY A 5 -15.72 -8.21 -4.63
CA GLY A 5 -16.56 -7.02 -4.71
C GLY A 5 -15.85 -5.80 -4.11
N ILE A 6 -16.40 -5.25 -3.03
CA ILE A 6 -15.81 -4.13 -2.26
C ILE A 6 -14.67 -4.56 -1.33
N TYR A 7 -14.60 -5.85 -1.03
CA TYR A 7 -13.59 -6.40 -0.14
C TYR A 7 -12.35 -6.74 -0.93
N VAL A 8 -11.21 -6.43 -0.32
CA VAL A 8 -9.91 -6.76 -0.87
C VAL A 8 -9.12 -7.49 0.19
N ARG A 9 -8.40 -8.51 -0.25
CA ARG A 9 -7.52 -9.27 0.62
C ARG A 9 -6.15 -9.30 -0.01
N LEU A 10 -5.21 -8.63 0.67
CA LEU A 10 -3.80 -8.73 0.34
C LEU A 10 -3.33 -10.16 0.61
N THR A 11 -2.55 -10.70 -0.32
CA THR A 11 -1.85 -11.98 -0.08
C THR A 11 -0.70 -11.75 0.89
N SER A 12 -0.28 -12.80 1.60
CA SER A 12 0.82 -12.70 2.57
C SER A 12 2.11 -12.16 1.96
N GLY A 13 2.36 -12.40 0.67
CA GLY A 13 3.50 -11.83 -0.06
C GLY A 13 3.40 -10.33 -0.28
N GLU A 14 2.20 -9.80 -0.52
CA GLU A 14 1.95 -8.36 -0.64
C GLU A 14 2.11 -7.68 0.71
N ILE A 15 1.56 -8.27 1.78
CA ILE A 15 1.70 -7.78 3.16
C ILE A 15 3.17 -7.69 3.56
N ALA A 16 3.94 -8.78 3.38
CA ALA A 16 5.36 -8.81 3.70
C ALA A 16 6.17 -7.80 2.89
N ARG A 17 5.76 -7.53 1.65
CA ARG A 17 6.43 -6.54 0.81
C ARG A 17 6.14 -5.12 1.28
N PHE A 18 4.88 -4.79 1.58
CA PHE A 18 4.51 -3.51 2.15
C PHE A 18 5.22 -3.27 3.48
N GLU A 19 5.23 -4.26 4.37
CA GLU A 19 5.94 -4.18 5.65
C GLU A 19 7.44 -3.93 5.47
N ARG A 20 8.08 -4.54 4.46
CA ARG A 20 9.49 -4.26 4.14
C ARG A 20 9.73 -2.85 3.57
N ILE A 21 8.74 -2.25 2.93
CA ILE A 21 8.85 -0.93 2.29
C ILE A 21 8.54 0.18 3.29
N THR A 22 7.41 0.06 3.99
CA THR A 22 6.85 1.09 4.88
C THR A 22 7.16 0.82 6.35
N GLY A 23 7.68 -0.36 6.70
CA GLY A 23 7.83 -0.76 8.10
C GLY A 23 6.51 -1.05 8.81
N PHE A 24 5.36 -0.89 8.14
CA PHE A 24 4.03 -1.12 8.70
C PHE A 24 3.37 -2.30 8.01
N ALA A 25 2.74 -3.16 8.79
CA ALA A 25 1.98 -4.29 8.27
C ALA A 25 0.57 -3.83 7.86
N PRO A 26 0.14 -3.98 6.60
CA PRO A 26 -1.23 -3.68 6.17
C PRO A 26 -2.22 -4.78 6.59
N ASN A 27 -2.21 -5.16 7.88
CA ASN A 27 -3.07 -6.22 8.43
C ASN A 27 -4.55 -5.84 8.51
N ASP A 28 -4.85 -4.55 8.58
CA ASP A 28 -6.22 -4.04 8.69
C ASP A 28 -6.89 -3.79 7.33
N VAL A 29 -6.15 -3.97 6.24
CA VAL A 29 -6.65 -3.71 4.89
C VAL A 29 -7.64 -4.80 4.46
N LYS A 30 -8.93 -4.48 4.57
CA LYS A 30 -10.06 -5.35 4.16
C LYS A 30 -10.83 -4.81 2.96
N THR A 31 -10.66 -3.54 2.63
CA THR A 31 -11.33 -2.85 1.52
C THR A 31 -10.34 -1.94 0.77
N LEU A 32 -10.70 -1.51 -0.45
CA LEU A 32 -9.91 -0.49 -1.16
C LEU A 32 -9.82 0.81 -0.34
N ALA A 33 -10.88 1.17 0.37
CA ALA A 33 -10.91 2.36 1.22
C ALA A 33 -9.95 2.25 2.41
N ASP A 34 -9.89 1.09 3.08
CA ASP A 34 -8.87 0.82 4.10
C ASP A 34 -7.47 0.91 3.52
N PHE A 35 -7.29 0.44 2.28
CA PHE A 35 -5.97 0.48 1.65
C PHE A 35 -5.54 1.91 1.34
N ASP A 36 -6.45 2.76 0.87
CA ASP A 36 -6.21 4.18 0.66
C ASP A 36 -5.91 4.91 1.98
N ALA A 37 -6.67 4.62 3.03
CA ALA A 37 -6.43 5.16 4.38
C ALA A 37 -5.07 4.73 4.94
N TYR A 38 -4.66 3.48 4.73
CA TYR A 38 -3.35 2.97 5.11
C TYR A 38 -2.22 3.71 4.36
N VAL A 39 -2.37 3.90 3.05
CA VAL A 39 -1.40 4.65 2.23
C VAL A 39 -1.32 6.10 2.70
N ALA A 40 -2.45 6.75 2.98
CA ALA A 40 -2.49 8.11 3.50
C ALA A 40 -1.80 8.21 4.88
N GLN A 41 -2.01 7.23 5.75
CA GLN A 41 -1.34 7.16 7.06
C GLN A 41 0.17 6.99 6.91
N CYS A 42 0.62 6.09 6.03
CA CYS A 42 2.05 5.93 5.73
C CYS A 42 2.65 7.23 5.19
N LYS A 43 2.00 7.87 4.20
CA LYS A 43 2.45 9.13 3.62
C LYS A 43 2.51 10.27 4.66
N ARG A 44 1.59 10.28 5.62
CA ARG A 44 1.58 11.24 6.74
C ARG A 44 2.65 10.95 7.77
N HIS A 45 2.95 9.68 8.03
CA HIS A 45 4.02 9.26 8.93
C HIS A 45 5.39 9.66 8.39
N TYR A 46 5.61 9.45 7.09
CA TYR A 46 6.79 9.91 6.38
C TYR A 46 6.71 11.40 6.00
N TRP A 47 6.31 12.27 6.92
CA TRP A 47 6.35 13.72 6.70
C TRP A 47 7.81 14.18 6.50
N GLY A 48 8.19 14.47 5.26
CA GLY A 48 9.51 14.98 4.92
C GLY A 48 9.63 15.27 3.42
N HIS A 49 10.23 16.40 3.04
CA HIS A 49 10.48 16.74 1.64
C HIS A 49 11.74 16.07 1.06
N SER A 50 12.35 15.14 1.81
CA SER A 50 13.52 14.40 1.38
C SER A 50 13.22 13.55 0.15
N ARG A 51 14.23 13.38 -0.70
CA ARG A 51 14.14 12.58 -1.93
C ARG A 51 13.73 11.13 -1.62
N ASP A 52 14.17 10.60 -0.48
CA ASP A 52 13.77 9.30 0.07
C ASP A 52 12.27 9.21 0.35
N THR A 53 11.67 10.21 0.99
CA THR A 53 10.21 10.23 1.23
C THR A 53 9.43 10.20 -0.08
N ARG A 54 9.83 11.02 -1.05
CA ARG A 54 9.15 11.07 -2.36
C ARG A 54 9.30 9.75 -3.12
N PHE A 55 10.46 9.11 -2.99
CA PHE A 55 10.69 7.77 -3.54
C PHE A 55 9.83 6.72 -2.84
N LEU A 56 9.72 6.75 -1.52
CA LEU A 56 8.89 5.84 -0.72
C LEU A 56 7.40 6.02 -1.05
N HIS A 57 6.93 7.26 -1.18
CA HIS A 57 5.56 7.56 -1.62
C HIS A 57 5.27 7.00 -3.01
N TRP A 58 6.20 7.16 -3.96
CA TRP A 58 6.07 6.59 -5.29
C TRP A 58 6.10 5.06 -5.28
N LEU A 59 6.94 4.45 -4.43
CA LEU A 59 7.06 3.00 -4.33
C LEU A 59 5.78 2.36 -3.78
N ILE A 60 5.16 3.00 -2.78
CA ILE A 60 3.84 2.63 -2.24
C ILE A 60 2.78 2.69 -3.35
N ASP A 61 2.74 3.79 -4.10
CA ASP A 61 1.75 4.02 -5.17
C ASP A 61 1.90 3.00 -6.31
N ARG A 62 3.14 2.68 -6.66
CA ARG A 62 3.47 1.66 -7.67
C ARG A 62 3.05 0.27 -7.22
N GLU A 63 3.33 -0.11 -5.98
CA GLU A 63 2.88 -1.42 -5.47
C GLU A 63 1.36 -1.46 -5.36
N TYR A 64 0.71 -0.36 -4.97
CA TYR A 64 -0.75 -0.25 -4.97
C TYR A 64 -1.34 -0.47 -6.37
N ALA A 65 -0.80 0.18 -7.41
CA ALA A 65 -1.23 0.01 -8.79
C ALA A 65 -1.03 -1.43 -9.29
N ARG A 66 0.11 -2.05 -8.92
CA ARG A 66 0.40 -3.46 -9.23
C ARG A 66 -0.58 -4.41 -8.55
N CYS A 67 -0.97 -4.10 -7.31
CA CYS A 67 -1.93 -4.83 -6.50
C CYS A 67 -3.35 -4.75 -7.09
N CYS A 68 -3.72 -3.56 -7.60
CA CYS A 68 -5.03 -3.28 -8.17
C CYS A 68 -5.20 -3.81 -9.61
N GLY A 69 -4.13 -4.30 -10.24
CA GLY A 69 -4.20 -4.99 -11.52
C GLY A 69 -4.55 -4.09 -12.70
N SER A 70 -3.79 -3.02 -12.90
CA SER A 70 -3.60 -2.48 -14.26
C SER A 70 -2.48 -3.26 -14.95
N ASP A 71 -2.71 -4.54 -15.17
CA ASP A 71 -2.04 -5.29 -16.23
C ASP A 71 -2.86 -5.00 -17.50
N GLY A 72 -2.35 -4.08 -18.32
CA GLY A 72 -2.82 -3.85 -19.67
C GLY A 72 -1.84 -4.48 -20.64
#